data_AF-A0A2V6YER7-F1
#
_entry.id   AF-A0A2V6YER7-F1
#
_cell.length_a   1.000
_cell.length_b   1.000
_cell.length_c   1.000
_cell.angle_alpha   90.00
_cell.angle_beta   90.00
_cell.angle_gamma   90.00
#
_symmetry.space_group_name_H-M   'P 1'
#
loop_
_entity.id
_entity.type
_entity.pdbx_description
1 polymer ?
#
loop_
_entity_poly.entity_id
_entity_poly.type
_entity_poly.pdbx_seq_one_letter_code
_entity_poly.pdbx_strand_id
1 'polypeptide(L)' 'MQAGASAAKIAQVERAAVSDLFSAGEKAAIAYAEAITATGQKVDDALFARVREHFSEPEIVELTAA' A
#
# COMPACT_ATOMS: atom_id res chain seq x y z
N MET A 1 -1.37 -21.92 -9.52
CA MET A 1 -2.52 -21.49 -8.70
C MET A 1 -2.59 -19.98 -8.79
N GLN A 2 -3.67 -19.40 -9.30
CA GLN A 2 -3.81 -17.94 -9.33
C GLN A 2 -4.46 -17.50 -8.02
N ALA A 3 -3.66 -17.08 -7.04
CA ALA A 3 -4.14 -16.53 -5.78
C ALA A 3 -4.50 -15.05 -5.99
N GLY A 4 -5.65 -14.80 -6.63
CA GLY A 4 -6.16 -13.44 -6.84
C GLY A 4 -6.94 -12.91 -5.64
N ALA A 5 -7.02 -11.59 -5.50
CA ALA A 5 -7.94 -10.94 -4.57
C ALA A 5 -9.41 -11.21 -4.94
N SER A 6 -10.32 -11.16 -3.96
CA SER A 6 -11.75 -11.28 -4.23
C SER A 6 -12.27 -10.09 -5.05
N ALA A 7 -13.32 -10.30 -5.86
CA ALA A 7 -13.95 -9.23 -6.62
C ALA A 7 -14.41 -8.06 -5.72
N ALA A 8 -14.89 -8.37 -4.51
CA ALA A 8 -15.27 -7.38 -3.51
C ALA A 8 -14.09 -6.53 -3.03
N LYS A 9 -12.90 -7.14 -2.84
CA LYS A 9 -11.69 -6.42 -2.44
C LYS A 9 -11.17 -5.55 -3.57
N ILE A 10 -11.16 -6.06 -4.81
CA ILE A 10 -10.77 -5.32 -6.01
C ILE A 10 -11.64 -4.06 -6.19
N ALA A 11 -12.97 -4.19 -6.06
CA ALA A 11 -13.91 -3.07 -6.20
C ALA A 11 -13.80 -1.99 -5.09
N GLN A 12 -12.94 -2.20 -4.10
CA GLN A 12 -12.71 -1.28 -2.98
C GLN A 12 -11.28 -0.69 -2.96
N VAL A 13 -10.43 -1.01 -3.94
CA VAL A 13 -9.02 -0.58 -3.94
C VAL A 13 -8.87 0.95 -3.88
N GLU A 14 -9.69 1.70 -4.62
CA GLU A 14 -9.68 3.17 -4.63
C GLU A 14 -10.04 3.81 -3.28
N ARG A 15 -10.62 3.03 -2.37
CA ARG A 15 -11.04 3.43 -1.02
C ARG A 15 -10.42 2.53 0.05
N ALA A 16 -9.26 1.93 -0.25
CA ALA A 16 -8.60 0.98 0.64
C ALA A 16 -8.36 1.57 2.04
N ALA A 17 -8.04 2.86 2.14
CA ALA A 17 -7.79 3.56 3.39
C ALA A 17 -8.91 3.38 4.43
N VAL A 18 -10.17 3.38 3.99
CA VAL A 18 -11.36 3.26 4.86
C VAL A 18 -12.06 1.90 4.76
N SER A 19 -11.56 0.99 3.93
CA SER A 19 -12.17 -0.33 3.73
C SER A 19 -11.71 -1.32 4.79
N ASP A 20 -12.64 -2.13 5.30
CA ASP A 20 -12.34 -3.24 6.23
C ASP A 20 -11.78 -4.48 5.52
N LEU A 21 -11.78 -4.50 4.18
CA LEU A 21 -11.26 -5.63 3.40
C LEU A 21 -9.73 -5.64 3.27
N PHE A 22 -9.07 -4.59 3.74
CA PHE A 22 -7.62 -4.42 3.66
C PHE A 22 -7.03 -4.40 5.06
N SER A 23 -5.92 -5.11 5.24
CA SER A 23 -5.13 -5.05 6.47
C SER A 23 -4.43 -3.70 6.62
N ALA A 24 -3.93 -3.38 7.81
CA ALA A 24 -3.14 -2.18 8.03
C ALA A 24 -1.90 -2.12 7.12
N GLY A 25 -1.23 -3.26 6.91
CA GLY A 25 -0.09 -3.37 6.00
C GLY A 25 -0.46 -3.12 4.54
N GLU A 26 -1.57 -3.68 4.07
CA GLU A 26 -2.05 -3.43 2.70
C GLU A 26 -2.44 -1.96 2.49
N LYS A 27 -3.07 -1.34 3.49
CA LYS A 27 -3.38 0.11 3.46
C LYS A 27 -2.11 0.96 3.40
N ALA A 28 -1.08 0.60 4.17
CA ALA A 28 0.20 1.29 4.14
C ALA A 28 0.89 1.15 2.79
N ALA A 29 0.92 -0.06 2.22
CA ALA A 29 1.49 -0.32 0.90
C ALA A 29 0.78 0.45 -0.22
N ILE A 30 -0.56 0.46 -0.22
CA ILE A 30 -1.35 1.20 -1.23
C ILE A 30 -1.11 2.71 -1.11
N ALA A 31 -1.15 3.27 0.11
CA ALA A 31 -0.90 4.70 0.31
C ALA A 31 0.54 5.09 -0.09
N TYR A 32 1.51 4.22 0.17
CA TYR A 32 2.89 4.41 -0.28
C TYR A 32 3.01 4.37 -1.81
N ALA A 33 2.39 3.38 -2.45
CA ALA A 33 2.35 3.26 -3.91
C ALA A 33 1.71 4.48 -4.59
N GLU A 34 0.61 5.01 -4.04
CA GLU A 34 0.00 6.26 -4.51
C GLU A 34 0.98 7.43 -4.39
N ALA A 35 1.63 7.60 -3.23
CA ALA A 35 2.52 8.73 -2.98
C ALA A 35 3.80 8.73 -3.83
N ILE A 36 4.35 7.56 -4.19
CA ILE A 36 5.56 7.46 -5.04
C ILE A 36 5.26 7.56 -6.54
N THR A 37 4.01 7.32 -6.97
CA THR A 37 3.63 7.33 -8.40
C THR A 37 2.90 8.61 -8.81
N ALA A 38 2.14 9.22 -7.91
CA ALA A 38 1.38 10.41 -8.22
C ALA A 38 2.27 11.67 -8.25
N THR A 39 2.20 12.40 -9.36
CA THR A 39 2.96 13.64 -9.53
C THR A 39 2.55 14.68 -8.48
N GLY A 40 3.53 15.23 -7.77
CA GLY A 40 3.31 16.26 -6.74
C GLY A 40 3.00 15.70 -5.35
N GLN A 41 2.81 14.39 -5.21
CA GLN A 41 2.80 13.74 -3.91
C GLN A 41 4.22 13.42 -3.44
N LYS A 42 4.38 13.28 -2.14
CA LYS A 42 5.63 12.85 -1.50
C LYS A 42 5.28 11.87 -0.41
N VAL A 43 6.14 10.89 -0.21
CA VAL A 43 6.12 10.07 0.99
C VAL A 43 6.65 10.93 2.13
N ASP A 44 5.79 11.27 3.08
CA ASP A 44 6.20 11.96 4.30
C ASP A 44 6.71 10.96 5.36
N ASP A 45 7.35 11.48 6.40
CA ASP A 45 7.95 10.66 7.46
C ASP A 45 6.92 9.80 8.19
N ALA A 46 5.68 10.28 8.30
CA ALA A 46 4.60 9.55 8.97
C ALA A 46 4.13 8.36 8.13
N LEU A 47 3.99 8.53 6.81
CA LEU A 47 3.70 7.46 5.88
C LEU A 47 4.85 6.45 5.85
N PHE A 48 6.09 6.92 5.79
CA PHE A 48 7.25 6.02 5.79
C PHE A 48 7.39 5.24 7.10
N ALA A 49 7.10 5.85 8.25
CA ALA A 49 7.06 5.16 9.54
C ALA A 49 5.99 4.05 9.55
N ARG A 50 4.78 4.34 9.06
CA ARG A 50 3.70 3.34 8.95
C ARG A 50 4.06 2.18 8.03
N VAL A 51 4.77 2.44 6.93
CA VAL A 51 5.25 1.38 6.04
C VAL A 51 6.28 0.49 6.77
N ARG A 52 7.22 1.09 7.51
CA ARG A 52 8.23 0.34 8.29
C ARG A 52 7.67 -0.46 9.46
N GLU A 53 6.45 -0.18 9.91
CA GLU A 53 5.75 -1.03 10.90
C GLU A 53 5.31 -2.37 10.31
N HIS A 54 5.21 -2.48 8.97
CA HIS A 54 4.65 -3.64 8.29
C HIS A 54 5.63 -4.35 7.35
N PHE A 55 6.66 -3.65 6.87
CA PHE A 55 7.61 -4.13 5.88
C PHE A 55 9.04 -3.86 6.32
N SER A 56 9.92 -4.83 6.08
CA SER A 56 11.37 -4.70 6.20
C SER A 56 11.95 -3.80 5.11
N GLU A 57 13.17 -3.30 5.29
CA GLU A 57 13.81 -2.45 4.28
C GLU A 57 13.93 -3.12 2.89
N PRO A 58 14.29 -4.42 2.77
CA PRO A 58 14.25 -5.10 1.47
C PRO A 58 12.85 -5.15 0.84
N GLU A 59 11.81 -5.43 1.62
CA GLU A 59 10.42 -5.44 1.13
C GLU A 59 9.98 -4.05 0.66
N ILE A 60 10.42 -2.97 1.33
CA ILE A 60 10.14 -1.59 0.91
C ILE A 60 10.84 -1.25 -0.41
N VAL A 61 12.07 -1.73 -0.60
CA VAL A 61 12.77 -1.60 -1.88
C VAL A 61 11.99 -2.31 -2.98
N GLU A 62 11.50 -3.52 -2.74
CA GLU A 62 10.64 -4.24 -3.69
C GLU A 62 9.34 -3.48 -3.99
N LEU A 63 8.66 -2.92 -2.97
CA LEU A 63 7.47 -2.08 -3.16
C LEU A 63 7.74 -0.85 -4.05
N THR A 64 8.96 -0.34 -4.06
CA THR A 64 9.35 0.86 -4.83
C THR A 64 9.83 0.52 -6.24
N ALA A 65 10.34 -0.70 -6.44
CA ALA A 65 10.91 -1.14 -7.73
C ALA A 65 9.88 -1.80 -8.67
N ALA A 66 8.68 -2.12 -8.16
CA ALA A 66 7.62 -2.83 -8.88
C ALA A 66 6.99 -2.03 -10.04
#